data_AF-K0F154-F1
#
_entry.id   AF-K0F154-F1
#
_cell.length_a   1.000
_cell.length_b   1.000
_cell.length_c   1.000
_cell.angle_alpha   90.00
_cell.angle_beta   90.00
_cell.angle_gamma   90.00
#
_symmetry.space_group_name_H-M   'P 1'
#
loop_
_entity.id
_entity.type
_entity.pdbx_description
1 polymer ?
#
loop_
_entity_poly.entity_id
_entity_poly.type
_entity_poly.pdbx_seq_one_letter_code
_entity_poly.pdbx_strand_id
1 'polypeptide(L)'
;MWPGLIPMLEQSTRLRFSSLLLITNAFATPAKLLRTIESANLSRICVSLDGIGARHDRNRGHGAYERTLHGIGELRKVHDNIAVISVVDATNHTRWPELTRVLADLGVSAHHLTPVCTAGHAITDYRGLDARQFADVHALTEQIATEVPEIAVLFNDELVHPLATRTMGIHQFTENWKGWHRIVRPDGEVRTQIRAWGRTWRAEETIGNLNRHTLTHILDQPAQQVSAFTRTEEVARKFQLGADAGLILTDLSDITAIEHGQAATPTAQLTDEIPVPTPLGIAVNDLGRRIRQAPESFRIRHEQGFALLFNTRSHELHVLTDHENRSLEPALMEVAA
;
A
#
# COMPACT_ATOMS: atom_id res chain seq x y z
N MET A 1 12.49 9.64 -15.64
CA MET A 1 11.14 10.08 -15.22
C MET A 1 10.17 9.69 -16.31
N TRP A 2 8.98 9.19 -15.98
CA TRP A 2 7.97 8.83 -16.98
C TRP A 2 7.43 10.08 -17.69
N PRO A 3 7.44 10.15 -19.04
CA PRO A 3 7.02 11.35 -19.78
C PRO A 3 5.57 11.77 -19.51
N GLY A 4 4.69 10.83 -19.16
CA GLY A 4 3.27 11.11 -18.90
C GLY A 4 2.98 11.70 -17.51
N LEU A 5 3.97 11.79 -16.60
CA LEU A 5 3.75 12.22 -15.23
C LEU A 5 3.20 13.65 -15.14
N ILE A 6 3.87 14.60 -15.79
CA ILE A 6 3.46 16.01 -15.76
C ILE A 6 2.08 16.19 -16.37
N PRO A 7 1.79 15.70 -17.60
CA PRO A 7 0.45 15.78 -18.17
C PRO A 7 -0.63 15.15 -17.27
N MET A 8 -0.35 14.01 -16.64
CA MET A 8 -1.31 13.36 -15.73
C MET A 8 -1.61 14.24 -14.51
N LEU A 9 -0.58 14.83 -13.89
CA LEU A 9 -0.74 15.72 -12.74
C LEU A 9 -1.47 17.02 -13.13
N GLU A 10 -1.16 17.60 -14.29
CA GLU A 10 -1.86 18.79 -14.81
C GLU A 10 -3.37 18.52 -15.06
N GLN A 11 -3.74 17.30 -15.41
CA GLN A 11 -5.15 16.90 -15.57
C GLN A 11 -5.81 16.43 -14.26
N SER A 12 -5.06 16.26 -13.16
CA SER A 12 -5.55 15.63 -11.93
C SER A 12 -6.75 16.34 -11.29
N THR A 13 -6.84 17.65 -11.40
CA THR A 13 -7.96 18.45 -10.87
C THR A 13 -9.28 18.20 -11.61
N ARG A 14 -9.21 17.68 -12.84
CA ARG A 14 -10.38 17.26 -13.62
C ARG A 14 -10.81 15.84 -13.29
N LEU A 15 -9.92 15.06 -12.68
CA LEU A 15 -10.20 13.69 -12.29
C LEU A 15 -10.84 13.74 -10.90
N ARG A 16 -12.08 13.26 -10.79
CA ARG A 16 -12.82 13.18 -9.52
C ARG A 16 -12.36 12.00 -8.69
N PHE A 17 -11.05 11.81 -8.56
CA PHE A 17 -10.51 10.77 -7.70
C PHE A 17 -10.75 11.13 -6.25
N SER A 18 -11.18 10.14 -5.46
CA SER A 18 -11.27 10.27 -4.01
C SER A 18 -9.91 10.61 -3.39
N SER A 19 -8.82 10.10 -3.98
CA SER A 19 -7.45 10.43 -3.62
C SER A 19 -6.51 10.13 -4.78
N LEU A 20 -5.46 10.94 -4.93
CA LEU A 20 -4.37 10.70 -5.86
C LEU A 20 -3.05 10.67 -5.09
N LEU A 21 -2.27 9.61 -5.31
CA LEU A 21 -0.98 9.41 -4.67
C LEU A 21 0.13 9.35 -5.72
N LEU A 22 1.26 9.95 -5.41
CA LEU A 22 2.49 9.81 -6.20
C LEU A 22 3.52 9.00 -5.39
N ILE A 23 3.99 7.88 -5.94
CA ILE A 23 5.11 7.12 -5.38
C ILE A 23 6.38 7.45 -6.18
N THR A 24 7.46 7.81 -5.50
CA THR A 24 8.71 8.26 -6.13
C THR A 24 9.95 7.90 -5.30
N ASN A 25 11.13 7.92 -5.90
CA ASN A 25 12.42 7.89 -5.19
C ASN A 25 12.96 9.29 -4.89
N ALA A 26 12.25 10.34 -5.29
CA ALA A 26 12.61 11.75 -5.10
C ALA A 26 13.99 12.18 -5.64
N PHE A 27 14.65 11.37 -6.47
CA PHE A 27 15.98 11.71 -7.00
C PHE A 27 16.01 12.94 -7.90
N ALA A 28 14.90 13.26 -8.55
CA ALA A 28 14.79 14.36 -9.49
C ALA A 28 13.54 15.19 -9.19
N THR A 29 13.75 16.40 -8.71
CA THR A 29 12.73 17.40 -8.35
C THR A 29 12.91 18.68 -9.18
N PRO A 30 12.89 18.60 -10.52
CA PRO A 30 13.08 19.80 -11.34
C PRO A 30 11.96 20.81 -11.07
N ALA A 31 12.27 22.11 -11.17
CA ALA A 31 11.33 23.18 -10.85
C ALA A 31 9.97 23.08 -11.58
N LYS A 32 9.96 22.53 -12.82
CA LYS A 32 8.71 22.27 -13.54
C LYS A 32 7.83 21.25 -12.81
N LEU A 33 8.40 20.14 -12.33
CA LEU A 33 7.66 19.13 -11.59
C LEU A 33 7.12 19.68 -10.27
N LEU A 34 7.94 20.44 -9.53
CA LEU A 34 7.52 21.03 -8.26
C LEU A 34 6.31 21.97 -8.43
N ARG A 35 6.34 22.85 -9.45
CA ARG A 35 5.19 23.70 -9.78
C ARG A 35 3.96 22.88 -10.17
N THR A 36 4.14 21.82 -10.96
CA THR A 36 3.02 20.94 -11.34
C THR A 36 2.40 20.27 -10.11
N ILE A 37 3.22 19.79 -9.16
CA ILE A 37 2.76 19.19 -7.90
C ILE A 37 1.94 20.18 -7.07
N GLU A 38 2.42 21.43 -6.92
CA GLU A 38 1.73 22.49 -6.17
C GLU A 38 0.30 22.75 -6.67
N SER A 39 0.10 22.65 -7.99
CA SER A 39 -1.20 22.84 -8.64
C SER A 39 -2.05 21.56 -8.79
N ALA A 40 -1.50 20.39 -8.46
CA ALA A 40 -2.16 19.11 -8.66
C ALA A 40 -3.10 18.76 -7.51
N ASN A 41 -4.14 17.98 -7.79
CA ASN A 41 -5.01 17.39 -6.77
C ASN A 41 -4.37 16.14 -6.13
N LEU A 42 -3.13 16.26 -5.67
CA LEU A 42 -2.41 15.20 -4.96
C LEU A 42 -2.82 15.22 -3.49
N SER A 43 -3.13 14.05 -2.94
CA SER A 43 -3.42 13.89 -1.51
C SER A 43 -2.16 13.58 -0.71
N ARG A 44 -1.22 12.84 -1.32
CA ARG A 44 0.01 12.38 -0.68
C ARG A 44 1.09 12.08 -1.71
N ILE A 45 2.33 12.32 -1.31
CA ILE A 45 3.52 11.83 -2.01
C ILE A 45 4.21 10.83 -1.09
N CYS A 46 4.49 9.63 -1.59
CA CYS A 46 5.19 8.58 -0.87
C CYS A 46 6.59 8.38 -1.46
N VAL A 47 7.62 8.66 -0.67
CA VAL A 47 9.02 8.59 -1.10
C VAL A 47 9.65 7.29 -0.62
N SER A 48 10.32 6.54 -1.50
CA SER A 48 11.04 5.32 -1.12
C SER A 48 12.40 5.64 -0.47
N LEU A 49 12.63 5.21 0.77
CA LEU A 49 13.90 5.41 1.49
C LEU A 49 14.23 4.25 2.46
N ASP A 50 14.87 3.19 1.97
CA ASP A 50 15.08 1.94 2.72
C ASP A 50 16.13 1.96 3.86
N GLY A 51 16.66 3.11 4.28
CA GLY A 51 17.64 3.16 5.39
C GLY A 51 18.52 4.41 5.40
N ILE A 52 19.46 4.45 6.36
CA ILE A 52 20.39 5.57 6.52
C ILE A 52 21.68 5.34 5.70
N GLY A 53 22.08 6.37 4.97
CA GLY A 53 23.36 6.45 4.26
C GLY A 53 23.65 5.24 3.38
N ALA A 54 24.79 4.60 3.63
CA ALA A 54 25.27 3.46 2.86
C ALA A 54 24.27 2.28 2.78
N ARG A 55 23.35 2.13 3.74
CA ARG A 55 22.34 1.05 3.73
C ARG A 55 21.31 1.25 2.63
N HIS A 56 20.86 2.49 2.42
CA HIS A 56 19.98 2.82 1.30
C HIS A 56 20.75 2.77 -0.03
N ASP A 57 21.95 3.34 -0.06
CA ASP A 57 22.80 3.36 -1.25
C ASP A 57 23.14 1.97 -1.76
N ARG A 58 23.33 0.99 -0.87
CA ARG A 58 23.56 -0.42 -1.25
C ARG A 58 22.45 -0.95 -2.16
N ASN A 59 21.21 -0.57 -1.92
CA ASN A 59 20.04 -1.06 -2.66
C ASN A 59 19.67 -0.13 -3.83
N ARG A 60 20.04 1.16 -3.79
CA ARG A 60 19.53 2.20 -4.71
C ARG A 60 20.61 2.95 -5.50
N GLY A 61 21.89 2.62 -5.28
CA GLY A 61 23.04 3.24 -5.90
C GLY A 61 23.72 4.30 -5.01
N HIS A 62 25.00 4.54 -5.25
CA HIS A 62 25.80 5.49 -4.47
C HIS A 62 25.22 6.92 -4.49
N GLY A 63 25.17 7.56 -3.32
CA GLY A 63 24.62 8.90 -3.13
C GLY A 63 23.09 8.99 -3.23
N ALA A 64 22.40 7.86 -3.29
CA ALA A 64 20.93 7.84 -3.33
C ALA A 64 20.32 8.41 -2.06
N TYR A 65 20.89 8.13 -0.88
CA TYR A 65 20.37 8.58 0.40
C TYR A 65 20.26 10.10 0.47
N GLU A 66 21.38 10.80 0.24
CA GLU A 66 21.45 12.26 0.28
C GLU A 66 20.54 12.90 -0.78
N ARG A 67 20.49 12.32 -1.99
CA ARG A 67 19.59 12.80 -3.05
C ARG A 67 18.12 12.64 -2.67
N THR A 68 17.75 11.53 -2.03
CA THR A 68 16.38 11.30 -1.55
C THR A 68 16.03 12.29 -0.46
N LEU A 69 16.91 12.54 0.53
CA LEU A 69 16.67 13.52 1.58
C LEU A 69 16.50 14.94 1.02
N HIS A 70 17.38 15.33 0.09
CA HIS A 70 17.25 16.60 -0.62
C HIS A 70 15.92 16.68 -1.38
N GLY A 71 15.55 15.63 -2.10
CA GLY A 71 14.29 15.54 -2.82
C GLY A 71 13.05 15.65 -1.92
N ILE A 72 13.07 15.02 -0.74
CA ILE A 72 12.02 15.17 0.27
C ILE A 72 11.92 16.65 0.70
N GLY A 73 13.06 17.29 0.98
CA GLY A 73 13.12 18.71 1.33
C GLY A 73 12.51 19.62 0.25
N GLU A 74 12.79 19.38 -1.02
CA GLU A 74 12.19 20.14 -2.13
C GLU A 74 10.69 19.87 -2.29
N LEU A 75 10.25 18.61 -2.16
CA LEU A 75 8.83 18.25 -2.25
C LEU A 75 8.01 18.87 -1.12
N ARG A 76 8.57 18.92 0.10
CA ARG A 76 7.93 19.55 1.26
C ARG A 76 7.68 21.04 1.11
N LYS A 77 8.41 21.74 0.24
CA LYS A 77 8.16 23.18 -0.02
C LYS A 77 6.86 23.42 -0.79
N VAL A 78 6.34 22.40 -1.48
CA VAL A 78 5.17 22.51 -2.37
C VAL A 78 4.03 21.56 -1.99
N HIS A 79 4.22 20.69 -1.00
CA HIS A 79 3.22 19.72 -0.57
C HIS A 79 3.46 19.26 0.87
N ASP A 80 2.46 19.40 1.73
CA ASP A 80 2.64 19.16 3.18
C ASP A 80 2.55 17.68 3.58
N ASN A 81 1.82 16.86 2.82
CA ASN A 81 1.61 15.44 3.15
C ASN A 81 2.61 14.53 2.39
N ILE A 82 3.86 14.55 2.85
CA ILE A 82 4.91 13.66 2.39
C ILE A 82 5.02 12.49 3.36
N ALA A 83 4.86 11.27 2.85
CA ALA A 83 5.15 10.04 3.57
C ALA A 83 6.42 9.37 3.01
N VAL A 84 7.04 8.52 3.80
CA VAL A 84 8.15 7.67 3.36
C VAL A 84 7.75 6.21 3.49
N ILE A 85 8.11 5.40 2.49
CA ILE A 85 8.02 3.94 2.55
C ILE A 85 9.42 3.33 2.53
N SER A 86 9.65 2.40 3.44
CA SER A 86 10.94 1.73 3.63
C SER A 86 10.74 0.23 3.56
N VAL A 87 11.48 -0.43 2.67
CA VAL A 87 11.56 -1.88 2.67
C VAL A 87 12.47 -2.32 3.82
N VAL A 88 11.91 -3.05 4.78
CA VAL A 88 12.60 -3.62 5.93
C VAL A 88 13.01 -5.06 5.63
N ASP A 89 14.29 -5.33 5.78
CA ASP A 89 14.98 -6.57 5.42
C ASP A 89 15.83 -7.06 6.61
N ALA A 90 16.36 -8.29 6.52
CA ALA A 90 17.18 -8.89 7.57
C ALA A 90 18.39 -8.02 7.97
N THR A 91 18.83 -7.12 7.10
CA THR A 91 20.02 -6.32 7.31
C THR A 91 19.74 -4.93 7.90
N ASN A 92 18.55 -4.35 7.72
CA ASN A 92 18.21 -3.00 8.18
C ASN A 92 17.13 -2.95 9.29
N HIS A 93 16.54 -4.07 9.69
CA HIS A 93 15.42 -4.14 10.64
C HIS A 93 15.65 -3.53 12.03
N THR A 94 16.90 -3.37 12.46
CA THR A 94 17.23 -2.72 13.76
C THR A 94 17.52 -1.22 13.65
N ARG A 95 17.60 -0.68 12.43
CA ARG A 95 18.06 0.70 12.17
C ARG A 95 16.97 1.61 11.63
N TRP A 96 15.81 1.09 11.22
CA TRP A 96 14.69 1.91 10.78
C TRP A 96 14.20 2.93 11.86
N PRO A 97 14.30 2.71 13.18
CA PRO A 97 13.88 3.73 14.16
C PRO A 97 14.73 5.00 14.12
N GLU A 98 16.03 4.85 13.83
CA GLU A 98 16.93 5.99 13.61
C GLU A 98 16.49 6.78 12.37
N LEU A 99 16.10 6.09 11.29
CA LEU A 99 15.54 6.74 10.11
C LEU A 99 14.25 7.47 10.44
N THR A 100 13.34 6.88 11.23
CA THR A 100 12.10 7.54 11.66
C THR A 100 12.36 8.89 12.31
N ARG A 101 13.36 8.99 13.20
CA ARG A 101 13.71 10.26 13.86
C ARG A 101 14.20 11.31 12.86
N VAL A 102 15.06 10.92 11.92
CA VAL A 102 15.50 11.80 10.82
C VAL A 102 14.32 12.28 9.98
N LEU A 103 13.35 11.40 9.71
CA LEU A 103 12.15 11.74 8.94
C LEU A 103 11.21 12.69 9.71
N ALA A 104 11.07 12.50 11.01
CA ALA A 104 10.32 13.40 11.88
C ALA A 104 10.93 14.80 11.91
N ASP A 105 12.26 14.91 12.06
CA ASP A 105 12.99 16.18 11.99
C ASP A 105 12.81 16.86 10.62
N LEU A 106 12.71 16.05 9.55
CA LEU A 106 12.37 16.49 8.21
C LEU A 106 10.88 16.73 7.99
N GLY A 107 10.03 16.70 9.02
CA GLY A 107 8.59 17.00 8.94
C GLY A 107 7.81 16.10 7.98
N VAL A 108 8.25 14.85 7.80
CA VAL A 108 7.51 13.80 7.08
C VAL A 108 6.31 13.37 7.92
N SER A 109 5.15 13.19 7.30
CA SER A 109 3.89 12.91 8.01
C SER A 109 3.75 11.44 8.43
N ALA A 110 4.33 10.51 7.66
CA ALA A 110 4.26 9.09 7.98
C ALA A 110 5.49 8.31 7.49
N HIS A 111 5.89 7.29 8.25
CA HIS A 111 6.89 6.29 7.89
C HIS A 111 6.24 4.90 7.82
N HIS A 112 6.03 4.43 6.60
CA HIS A 112 5.51 3.10 6.31
C HIS A 112 6.66 2.09 6.16
N LEU A 113 6.69 1.11 7.02
CA LEU A 113 7.58 -0.04 6.94
C LEU A 113 6.88 -1.14 6.16
N THR A 114 7.58 -1.74 5.19
CA THR A 114 7.07 -2.91 4.48
C THR A 114 8.12 -4.01 4.50
N PRO A 115 7.78 -5.25 4.86
CA PRO A 115 8.72 -6.36 4.74
C PRO A 115 9.04 -6.67 3.28
N VAL A 116 10.23 -7.23 3.02
CA VAL A 116 10.59 -7.75 1.69
C VAL A 116 9.63 -8.87 1.29
N CYS A 117 8.99 -8.69 0.14
CA CYS A 117 8.17 -9.72 -0.49
C CYS A 117 9.01 -10.53 -1.48
N THR A 118 8.86 -11.85 -1.51
CA THR A 118 9.48 -12.74 -2.52
C THR A 118 8.83 -12.53 -3.89
N ALA A 119 9.23 -11.47 -4.60
CA ALA A 119 8.72 -11.14 -5.92
C ALA A 119 9.79 -10.42 -6.77
N GLY A 120 9.70 -10.56 -8.09
CA GLY A 120 10.65 -9.93 -9.03
C GLY A 120 12.10 -10.30 -8.69
N HIS A 121 12.99 -9.31 -8.60
CA HIS A 121 14.39 -9.55 -8.25
C HIS A 121 14.62 -10.18 -6.87
N ALA A 122 13.67 -10.01 -5.93
CA ALA A 122 13.78 -10.62 -4.61
C ALA A 122 13.54 -12.14 -4.63
N ILE A 123 13.11 -12.72 -5.75
CA ILE A 123 13.03 -14.18 -5.91
C ILE A 123 14.45 -14.79 -5.88
N THR A 124 15.44 -14.11 -6.47
CA THR A 124 16.82 -14.62 -6.58
C THR A 124 17.77 -14.11 -5.50
N ASP A 125 17.46 -12.97 -4.87
CA ASP A 125 18.25 -12.38 -3.78
C ASP A 125 17.31 -12.00 -2.62
N TYR A 126 16.66 -13.01 -2.04
CA TYR A 126 15.73 -12.81 -0.92
C TYR A 126 16.49 -12.54 0.38
N ARG A 127 16.18 -11.41 1.03
CA ARG A 127 16.75 -11.02 2.33
C ARG A 127 15.67 -10.61 3.32
N GLY A 128 14.54 -11.30 3.32
CA GLY A 128 13.42 -10.96 4.20
C GLY A 128 13.70 -11.23 5.67
N LEU A 129 12.74 -10.81 6.50
CA LEU A 129 12.78 -10.98 7.94
C LEU A 129 12.45 -12.43 8.31
N ASP A 130 13.13 -12.98 9.30
CA ASP A 130 12.67 -14.19 9.97
C ASP A 130 11.50 -13.91 10.93
N ALA A 131 10.89 -14.95 11.49
CA ALA A 131 9.71 -14.82 12.35
C ALA A 131 9.98 -13.97 13.60
N ARG A 132 11.19 -14.08 14.17
CA ARG A 132 11.60 -13.29 15.34
C ARG A 132 11.80 -11.84 14.95
N GLN A 133 12.48 -11.58 13.84
CA GLN A 133 12.70 -10.23 13.32
C GLN A 133 11.39 -9.53 12.97
N PHE A 134 10.40 -10.25 12.42
CA PHE A 134 9.05 -9.72 12.22
C PHE A 134 8.41 -9.27 13.54
N ALA A 135 8.45 -10.11 14.57
CA ALA A 135 7.89 -9.79 15.89
C ALA A 135 8.63 -8.59 16.53
N ASP A 136 9.96 -8.55 16.40
CA ASP A 136 10.79 -7.45 16.93
C ASP A 136 10.43 -6.11 16.24
N VAL A 137 10.26 -6.10 14.91
CA VAL A 137 9.84 -4.89 14.17
C VAL A 137 8.41 -4.46 14.53
N HIS A 138 7.49 -5.41 14.67
CA HIS A 138 6.12 -5.14 15.09
C HIS A 138 6.07 -4.46 16.45
N ALA A 139 6.70 -5.06 17.48
CA ALA A 139 6.72 -4.50 18.83
C ALA A 139 7.40 -3.12 18.87
N LEU A 140 8.49 -2.94 18.12
CA LEU A 140 9.22 -1.67 18.08
C LEU A 140 8.46 -0.56 17.34
N THR A 141 7.53 -0.92 16.44
CA THR A 141 6.63 0.04 15.78
C THR A 141 5.69 0.72 16.77
N GLU A 142 5.15 -0.02 17.73
CA GLU A 142 4.30 0.55 18.79
C GLU A 142 5.10 1.45 19.74
N GLN A 143 6.31 1.01 20.10
CA GLN A 143 7.21 1.78 20.95
C GLN A 143 7.61 3.11 20.30
N ILE A 144 8.08 3.09 19.04
CA ILE A 144 8.56 4.32 18.39
C ILE A 144 7.42 5.32 18.17
N ALA A 145 6.19 4.85 17.93
CA ALA A 145 5.03 5.72 17.73
C ALA A 145 4.72 6.54 18.99
N THR A 146 5.11 6.02 20.16
CA THR A 146 5.04 6.72 21.45
C THR A 146 6.23 7.67 21.63
N GLU A 147 7.43 7.27 21.22
CA GLU A 147 8.66 8.07 21.37
C GLU A 147 8.74 9.26 20.39
N VAL A 148 8.15 9.14 19.20
CA VAL A 148 8.23 10.11 18.10
C VAL A 148 6.82 10.38 17.55
N PRO A 149 5.92 11.00 18.35
CA PRO A 149 4.51 11.17 17.99
C PRO A 149 4.28 12.14 16.83
N GLU A 150 5.30 12.87 16.38
CA GLU A 150 5.23 13.83 15.28
C GLU A 150 5.06 13.15 13.90
N ILE A 151 5.43 11.87 13.80
CA ILE A 151 5.33 11.07 12.58
C ILE A 151 4.52 9.81 12.83
N ALA A 152 3.54 9.53 11.97
CA ALA A 152 2.81 8.26 12.05
C ALA A 152 3.72 7.11 11.58
N VAL A 153 3.86 6.06 12.38
CA VAL A 153 4.64 4.86 12.01
C VAL A 153 3.70 3.68 11.81
N LEU A 154 3.79 3.04 10.65
CA LEU A 154 2.97 1.89 10.30
C LEU A 154 3.85 0.76 9.77
N PHE A 155 3.57 -0.47 10.16
CA PHE A 155 4.22 -1.66 9.61
C PHE A 155 3.19 -2.50 8.86
N ASN A 156 3.44 -2.77 7.58
CA ASN A 156 2.56 -3.55 6.71
C ASN A 156 2.79 -5.05 6.92
N ASP A 157 2.43 -5.56 8.08
CA ASP A 157 2.67 -6.94 8.50
C ASP A 157 1.39 -7.74 8.70
N GLU A 158 0.27 -7.29 8.12
CA GLU A 158 -1.07 -7.76 8.49
C GLU A 158 -1.35 -9.19 8.09
N LEU A 159 -0.53 -9.76 7.21
CA LEU A 159 -0.56 -11.18 6.88
C LEU A 159 0.09 -12.02 7.99
N VAL A 160 1.08 -11.48 8.69
CA VAL A 160 1.74 -12.10 9.84
C VAL A 160 0.93 -11.81 11.10
N HIS A 161 0.72 -10.54 11.45
CA HIS A 161 -0.05 -10.11 12.62
C HIS A 161 -1.44 -9.61 12.20
N PRO A 162 -2.55 -10.31 12.50
CA PRO A 162 -3.87 -9.93 11.99
C PRO A 162 -4.27 -8.52 12.43
N LEU A 163 -5.06 -7.85 11.59
CA LEU A 163 -5.63 -6.55 11.93
C LEU A 163 -6.44 -6.65 13.23
N ALA A 164 -6.06 -5.82 14.21
CA ALA A 164 -6.78 -5.73 15.47
C ALA A 164 -8.08 -4.90 15.37
N THR A 165 -8.20 -4.04 14.35
CA THR A 165 -9.32 -3.10 14.23
C THR A 165 -9.78 -2.88 12.78
N ARG A 166 -10.91 -2.18 12.61
CA ARG A 166 -11.46 -1.76 11.30
C ARG A 166 -11.00 -0.38 10.83
N THR A 167 -10.08 0.24 11.56
CA THR A 167 -9.38 1.45 11.12
C THR A 167 -7.96 1.06 10.74
N MET A 168 -7.60 1.28 9.49
CA MET A 168 -6.37 0.77 8.90
C MET A 168 -5.92 1.59 7.71
N GLY A 169 -4.69 1.45 7.26
CA GLY A 169 -4.24 2.01 5.98
C GLY A 169 -4.88 1.29 4.79
N ILE A 170 -5.07 2.01 3.67
CA ILE A 170 -5.62 1.43 2.44
C ILE A 170 -4.82 0.22 1.94
N HIS A 171 -3.50 0.21 2.15
CA HIS A 171 -2.65 -0.93 1.79
C HIS A 171 -3.02 -2.16 2.61
N GLN A 172 -3.14 -2.02 3.94
CA GLN A 172 -3.55 -3.06 4.87
C GLN A 172 -4.93 -3.63 4.49
N PHE A 173 -5.88 -2.76 4.13
CA PHE A 173 -7.19 -3.17 3.62
C PHE A 173 -7.06 -4.02 2.36
N THR A 174 -6.38 -3.53 1.32
CA THR A 174 -6.24 -4.29 0.06
C THR A 174 -5.40 -5.56 0.19
N GLU A 175 -4.61 -5.68 1.26
CA GLU A 175 -3.88 -6.91 1.59
C GLU A 175 -4.76 -7.95 2.29
N ASN A 176 -5.80 -7.56 3.04
CA ASN A 176 -6.71 -8.50 3.68
C ASN A 176 -7.92 -8.82 2.79
N TRP A 177 -8.41 -7.83 2.04
CA TRP A 177 -9.53 -7.98 1.10
C TRP A 177 -9.03 -7.79 -0.31
N LYS A 178 -8.79 -8.91 -0.96
CA LYS A 178 -8.28 -8.96 -2.32
C LYS A 178 -9.38 -8.63 -3.33
N GLY A 179 -9.00 -8.06 -4.46
CA GLY A 179 -9.92 -7.74 -5.56
C GLY A 179 -10.36 -6.27 -5.61
N TRP A 180 -9.92 -5.45 -4.65
CA TRP A 180 -10.31 -4.04 -4.56
C TRP A 180 -9.44 -3.08 -5.36
N HIS A 181 -8.20 -3.45 -5.71
CA HIS A 181 -7.40 -2.67 -6.65
C HIS A 181 -7.29 -3.34 -8.02
N ARG A 182 -6.93 -2.53 -9.03
CA ARG A 182 -6.45 -2.99 -10.33
C ARG A 182 -5.11 -2.30 -10.60
N ILE A 183 -4.22 -3.01 -11.29
CA ILE A 183 -2.91 -2.48 -11.65
C ILE A 183 -2.94 -2.24 -13.17
N VAL A 184 -2.65 -1.01 -13.59
CA VAL A 184 -2.48 -0.69 -15.01
C VAL A 184 -0.99 -0.55 -15.28
N ARG A 185 -0.48 -1.33 -16.21
CA ARG A 185 0.94 -1.29 -16.62
C ARG A 185 1.20 -0.21 -17.67
N PRO A 186 2.47 0.18 -17.87
CA PRO A 186 2.84 1.17 -18.87
C PRO A 186 2.44 0.83 -20.31
N ASP A 187 2.27 -0.45 -20.63
CA ASP A 187 1.80 -0.97 -21.93
C ASP A 187 0.26 -1.04 -22.02
N GLY A 188 -0.46 -0.46 -21.06
CA GLY A 188 -1.92 -0.44 -20.99
C GLY A 188 -2.55 -1.72 -20.45
N GLU A 189 -1.75 -2.73 -20.11
CA GLU A 189 -2.24 -4.00 -19.60
C GLU A 189 -2.89 -3.80 -18.22
N VAL A 190 -4.14 -4.26 -18.07
CA VAL A 190 -4.90 -4.18 -16.82
C VAL A 190 -4.83 -5.53 -16.12
N ARG A 191 -4.36 -5.50 -14.88
CA ARG A 191 -4.14 -6.69 -14.07
C ARG A 191 -4.93 -6.70 -12.79
N THR A 192 -5.26 -7.90 -12.35
CA THR A 192 -5.65 -8.13 -10.96
C THR A 192 -4.44 -7.93 -10.03
N GLN A 193 -4.71 -7.74 -8.74
CA GLN A 193 -3.64 -7.57 -7.74
C GLN A 193 -2.79 -8.83 -7.52
N ILE A 194 -3.24 -9.97 -8.05
CA ILE A 194 -2.70 -11.32 -7.84
C ILE A 194 -1.17 -11.34 -8.05
N ARG A 195 -0.67 -10.56 -9.02
CA ARG A 195 0.78 -10.40 -9.28
C ARG A 195 1.56 -9.80 -8.12
N ALA A 196 1.04 -8.73 -7.50
CA ALA A 196 1.73 -8.02 -6.43
C ALA A 196 2.00 -8.92 -5.22
N TRP A 197 1.32 -10.07 -5.15
CA TRP A 197 1.41 -11.05 -4.08
C TRP A 197 2.12 -12.35 -4.49
N GLY A 198 2.84 -12.37 -5.62
CA GLY A 198 3.58 -13.56 -6.06
C GLY A 198 2.68 -14.72 -6.51
N ARG A 199 1.48 -14.42 -7.02
CA ARG A 199 0.49 -15.43 -7.42
C ARG A 199 0.33 -15.58 -8.94
N THR A 200 1.34 -15.13 -9.70
CA THR A 200 1.35 -15.06 -11.17
C THR A 200 0.98 -16.36 -11.87
N TRP A 201 1.24 -17.47 -11.21
CA TRP A 201 1.07 -18.79 -11.76
C TRP A 201 -0.37 -19.31 -11.73
N ARG A 202 -1.21 -18.90 -10.77
CA ARG A 202 -2.52 -19.54 -10.56
C ARG A 202 -3.63 -19.11 -11.52
N ALA A 203 -3.47 -17.97 -12.19
CA ALA A 203 -4.48 -17.46 -13.11
C ALA A 203 -3.91 -16.42 -14.07
N GLU A 204 -4.64 -16.21 -15.15
CA GLU A 204 -4.35 -15.12 -16.08
C GLU A 204 -4.49 -13.79 -15.32
N GLU A 205 -3.35 -13.14 -15.08
CA GLU A 205 -3.31 -11.90 -14.30
C GLU A 205 -3.96 -10.75 -15.06
N THR A 206 -3.90 -10.84 -16.38
CA THR A 206 -4.33 -9.87 -17.36
C THR A 206 -5.82 -10.05 -17.61
N ILE A 207 -6.60 -9.06 -17.23
CA ILE A 207 -8.05 -9.03 -17.51
C ILE A 207 -8.37 -8.17 -18.73
N GLY A 208 -7.39 -7.46 -19.29
CA GLY A 208 -7.57 -6.69 -20.50
C GLY A 208 -6.42 -5.74 -20.78
N ASN A 209 -6.60 -4.88 -21.78
CA ASN A 209 -5.64 -3.84 -22.14
C ASN A 209 -6.37 -2.56 -22.59
N LEU A 210 -6.01 -1.42 -21.98
CA LEU A 210 -6.64 -0.12 -22.24
C LEU A 210 -6.39 0.43 -23.65
N ASN A 211 -5.43 -0.12 -24.39
CA ASN A 211 -5.22 0.22 -25.80
C ASN A 211 -6.25 -0.44 -26.72
N ARG A 212 -6.97 -1.46 -26.23
CA ARG A 212 -7.93 -2.25 -27.02
C ARG A 212 -9.36 -2.07 -26.54
N HIS A 213 -9.55 -1.91 -25.23
CA HIS A 213 -10.85 -1.87 -24.59
C HIS A 213 -10.94 -0.73 -23.57
N THR A 214 -12.14 -0.25 -23.31
CA THR A 214 -12.38 0.70 -22.21
C THR A 214 -12.23 0.00 -20.86
N LEU A 215 -11.93 0.76 -19.81
CA LEU A 215 -11.84 0.19 -18.46
C LEU A 215 -13.16 -0.47 -18.03
N THR A 216 -14.31 0.15 -18.31
CA THR A 216 -15.64 -0.44 -18.04
C THR A 216 -15.79 -1.79 -18.71
N HIS A 217 -15.46 -1.90 -20.00
CA HIS A 217 -15.54 -3.18 -20.70
C HIS A 217 -14.65 -4.26 -20.07
N ILE A 218 -13.43 -3.90 -19.65
CA ILE A 218 -12.49 -4.80 -18.98
C ILE A 218 -13.06 -5.27 -17.62
N LEU A 219 -13.69 -4.38 -16.87
CA LEU A 219 -14.22 -4.67 -15.54
C LEU A 219 -15.55 -5.44 -15.56
N ASP A 220 -16.33 -5.30 -16.63
CA ASP A 220 -17.59 -6.03 -16.83
C ASP A 220 -17.35 -7.49 -17.26
N GLN A 221 -16.14 -7.85 -17.69
CA GLN A 221 -15.83 -9.23 -18.00
C GLN A 221 -15.81 -10.09 -16.72
N PRO A 222 -16.37 -11.31 -16.76
CA PRO A 222 -16.28 -12.23 -15.63
C PRO A 222 -14.81 -12.47 -15.29
N ALA A 223 -14.38 -12.06 -14.10
CA ALA A 223 -13.05 -12.39 -13.63
C ALA A 223 -12.97 -13.91 -13.41
N GLN A 224 -11.93 -14.55 -13.94
CA GLN A 224 -11.66 -15.95 -13.63
C GLN A 224 -11.49 -16.07 -12.10
N GLN A 225 -12.33 -16.87 -11.46
CA GLN A 225 -12.20 -17.13 -10.04
C GLN A 225 -10.96 -17.99 -9.80
N VAL A 226 -10.12 -17.53 -8.88
CA VAL A 226 -8.88 -18.20 -8.47
C VAL A 226 -9.01 -18.52 -6.99
N SER A 227 -8.63 -19.72 -6.57
CA SER A 227 -8.51 -20.00 -5.14
C SER A 227 -7.59 -18.99 -4.48
N ALA A 228 -8.11 -18.34 -3.44
CA ALA A 228 -7.25 -17.68 -2.50
C ALA A 228 -6.35 -18.72 -1.83
N PHE A 229 -5.11 -18.32 -1.58
CA PHE A 229 -4.28 -19.03 -0.62
C PHE A 229 -4.90 -18.85 0.78
N THR A 230 -4.71 -19.84 1.63
CA THR A 230 -4.85 -19.61 3.07
C THR A 230 -3.84 -18.56 3.51
N ARG A 231 -4.16 -17.80 4.55
CA ARG A 231 -3.26 -16.80 5.11
C ARG A 231 -1.87 -17.37 5.43
N THR A 232 -1.81 -18.59 5.98
CA THR A 232 -0.55 -19.29 6.27
C THR A 232 0.27 -19.52 5.00
N GLU A 233 -0.35 -20.00 3.93
CA GLU A 233 0.34 -20.17 2.63
C GLU A 233 0.81 -18.84 2.06
N GLU A 234 0.03 -17.76 2.21
CA GLU A 234 0.43 -16.43 1.75
C GLU A 234 1.65 -15.92 2.50
N VAL A 235 1.65 -16.02 3.83
CA VAL A 235 2.78 -15.64 4.67
C VAL A 235 4.03 -16.43 4.28
N ALA A 236 3.89 -17.74 4.12
CA ALA A 236 5.01 -18.59 3.79
C ALA A 236 5.57 -18.31 2.39
N ARG A 237 4.75 -17.93 1.41
CA ARG A 237 5.24 -17.58 0.07
C ARG A 237 5.78 -16.16 -0.01
N LYS A 238 5.01 -15.19 0.48
CA LYS A 238 5.33 -13.78 0.38
C LYS A 238 6.54 -13.43 1.24
N PHE A 239 6.66 -14.04 2.42
CA PHE A 239 7.69 -13.73 3.41
C PHE A 239 8.63 -14.89 3.77
N GLN A 240 8.48 -16.07 3.16
CA GLN A 240 9.29 -17.27 3.48
C GLN A 240 9.25 -17.67 4.96
N LEU A 241 8.19 -17.30 5.68
CA LEU A 241 8.00 -17.61 7.09
C LEU A 241 7.27 -18.93 7.29
N GLY A 242 7.77 -19.79 8.21
CA GLY A 242 7.15 -21.09 8.47
C GLY A 242 7.24 -22.05 7.28
N ALA A 243 8.18 -21.80 6.37
CA ALA A 243 8.45 -22.63 5.22
C ALA A 243 9.10 -23.94 5.68
N ASP A 244 8.29 -24.93 6.04
CA ASP A 244 8.68 -26.32 5.89
C ASP A 244 8.86 -26.54 4.38
N ALA A 245 10.09 -26.31 3.91
CA ALA A 245 10.44 -25.76 2.60
C ALA A 245 10.03 -26.61 1.37
N GLY A 246 9.52 -27.82 1.56
CA GLY A 246 9.17 -28.74 0.47
C GLY A 246 8.12 -28.19 -0.49
N LEU A 247 7.02 -27.62 0.03
CA LEU A 247 5.89 -27.17 -0.80
C LEU A 247 6.12 -25.84 -1.53
N ILE A 248 6.90 -24.93 -0.94
CA ILE A 248 7.15 -23.59 -1.51
C ILE A 248 8.21 -23.68 -2.62
N LEU A 249 9.21 -24.56 -2.47
CA LEU A 249 10.27 -24.72 -3.46
C LEU A 249 9.77 -25.36 -4.77
N THR A 250 8.87 -26.37 -4.72
CA THR A 250 8.23 -26.92 -5.93
C THR A 250 7.39 -25.87 -6.65
N ASP A 251 6.62 -25.06 -5.94
CA ASP A 251 5.81 -24.04 -6.59
C ASP A 251 6.63 -22.84 -7.07
N LEU A 252 7.76 -22.52 -6.44
CA LEU A 252 8.70 -21.54 -6.97
C LEU A 252 9.27 -22.03 -8.30
N SER A 253 9.59 -23.33 -8.43
CA SER A 253 9.97 -23.89 -9.73
C SER A 253 8.86 -23.77 -10.77
N ASP A 254 7.60 -23.97 -10.38
CA ASP A 254 6.44 -23.75 -11.27
C ASP A 254 6.26 -22.28 -11.65
N ILE A 255 6.46 -21.33 -10.73
CA ILE A 255 6.46 -19.88 -11.03
C ILE A 255 7.50 -19.57 -12.11
N THR A 256 8.74 -20.04 -11.94
CA THR A 256 9.76 -19.91 -13.00
C THR A 256 9.33 -20.60 -14.29
N ALA A 257 8.73 -21.80 -14.23
CA ALA A 257 8.28 -22.54 -15.41
C ALA A 257 7.13 -21.83 -16.17
N ILE A 258 6.25 -21.12 -15.45
CA ILE A 258 5.14 -20.35 -16.03
C ILE A 258 5.62 -19.00 -16.55
N GLU A 259 6.60 -18.36 -15.90
CA GLU A 259 7.36 -17.27 -16.50
C GLU A 259 8.08 -17.72 -17.79
N HIS A 260 8.31 -19.02 -17.95
CA HIS A 260 8.78 -19.69 -19.17
C HIS A 260 7.67 -20.33 -20.04
N GLY A 261 6.39 -20.04 -19.78
CA GLY A 261 5.28 -20.38 -20.67
C GLY A 261 4.62 -21.75 -20.46
N GLN A 262 4.68 -22.34 -19.27
CA GLN A 262 3.91 -23.55 -18.91
C GLN A 262 2.60 -23.20 -18.18
N ALA A 263 1.65 -24.14 -18.05
CA ALA A 263 0.28 -23.88 -17.54
C ALA A 263 0.04 -24.46 -16.15
N ALA A 264 -0.72 -23.75 -15.30
CA ALA A 264 -1.00 -24.14 -13.91
C ALA A 264 -2.42 -24.66 -13.65
N THR A 265 -2.60 -25.32 -12.50
CA THR A 265 -3.83 -25.97 -12.07
C THR A 265 -4.69 -25.07 -11.15
N PRO A 266 -6.03 -25.00 -11.34
CA PRO A 266 -6.90 -24.15 -10.52
C PRO A 266 -7.45 -24.86 -9.27
N THR A 267 -7.88 -24.10 -8.24
CA THR A 267 -8.66 -24.62 -7.10
C THR A 267 -9.63 -23.56 -6.52
N ALA A 268 -10.38 -23.93 -5.47
CA ALA A 268 -11.74 -23.54 -5.07
C ALA A 268 -12.06 -22.09 -4.57
N GLN A 269 -13.37 -21.78 -4.57
CA GLN A 269 -14.05 -20.49 -4.36
C GLN A 269 -14.14 -19.99 -2.90
N LEU A 270 -14.26 -18.67 -2.74
CA LEU A 270 -14.52 -17.94 -1.48
C LEU A 270 -15.98 -17.48 -1.37
N THR A 271 -16.47 -17.32 -0.13
CA THR A 271 -17.83 -16.89 0.24
C THR A 271 -17.95 -15.36 0.42
N ASP A 272 -19.17 -14.83 0.31
CA ASP A 272 -19.50 -13.40 0.21
C ASP A 272 -19.40 -12.56 1.51
N GLU A 273 -18.97 -13.13 2.64
CA GLU A 273 -18.84 -12.38 3.89
C GLU A 273 -17.38 -11.95 4.14
N ILE A 274 -17.17 -10.64 4.33
CA ILE A 274 -15.90 -10.05 4.77
C ILE A 274 -15.86 -10.19 6.31
N PRO A 275 -15.08 -11.12 6.89
CA PRO A 275 -14.88 -11.14 8.33
C PRO A 275 -14.08 -9.89 8.71
N VAL A 276 -14.76 -8.93 9.33
CA VAL A 276 -14.17 -7.65 9.71
C VAL A 276 -13.78 -7.70 11.20
N PRO A 277 -12.57 -7.25 11.59
CA PRO A 277 -12.16 -7.23 13.00
C PRO A 277 -13.12 -6.42 13.88
N THR A 278 -13.21 -6.72 15.17
CA THR A 278 -13.88 -5.84 16.15
C THR A 278 -12.86 -5.52 17.22
N PRO A 279 -12.61 -4.25 17.57
CA PRO A 279 -13.47 -3.06 17.37
C PRO A 279 -13.19 -2.23 16.11
N LEU A 280 -13.88 -1.09 15.96
CA LEU A 280 -13.61 -0.09 14.90
C LEU A 280 -12.19 0.51 15.00
N GLY A 281 -11.61 0.56 16.20
CA GLY A 281 -10.30 1.18 16.45
C GLY A 281 -10.35 2.68 16.78
N ILE A 282 -11.49 3.31 16.55
CA ILE A 282 -11.82 4.66 17.02
C ILE A 282 -13.24 4.67 17.57
N ALA A 283 -13.50 5.47 18.60
CA ALA A 283 -14.88 5.65 19.08
C ALA A 283 -15.72 6.34 18.00
N VAL A 284 -16.91 5.82 17.73
CA VAL A 284 -17.82 6.36 16.70
C VAL A 284 -18.08 7.85 16.88
N ASN A 285 -18.25 8.31 18.13
CA ASN A 285 -18.46 9.73 18.45
C ASN A 285 -17.24 10.61 18.09
N ASP A 286 -16.03 10.10 18.28
CA ASP A 286 -14.81 10.83 17.92
C ASP A 286 -14.62 10.87 16.41
N LEU A 287 -14.92 9.78 15.70
CA LEU A 287 -14.93 9.77 14.24
C LEU A 287 -15.95 10.77 13.68
N GLY A 288 -17.17 10.80 14.22
CA GLY A 288 -18.19 11.79 13.86
C GLY A 288 -17.76 13.23 14.11
N ARG A 289 -17.01 13.48 15.19
CA ARG A 289 -16.41 14.81 15.46
C ARG A 289 -15.36 15.18 14.42
N ARG A 290 -14.47 14.24 14.06
CA ARG A 290 -13.43 14.46 13.02
C ARG A 290 -14.06 14.76 11.66
N ILE A 291 -15.12 14.04 11.28
CA ILE A 291 -15.85 14.26 10.02
C ILE A 291 -16.40 15.69 10.00
N ARG A 292 -17.15 16.13 11.03
CA ARG A 292 -17.71 17.49 11.08
C ARG A 292 -16.66 18.60 11.10
N GLN A 293 -15.47 18.33 11.64
CA GLN A 293 -14.38 19.31 11.68
C GLN A 293 -13.71 19.54 10.32
N ALA A 294 -13.71 18.53 9.45
CA ALA A 294 -13.04 18.59 8.15
C ALA A 294 -13.73 17.64 7.14
N PRO A 295 -15.01 17.86 6.80
CA PRO A 295 -15.78 16.92 5.97
C PRO A 295 -15.17 16.76 4.57
N GLU A 296 -14.50 17.79 4.05
CA GLU A 296 -13.79 17.78 2.77
C GLU A 296 -12.62 16.80 2.74
N SER A 297 -12.13 16.39 3.91
CA SER A 297 -11.04 15.42 4.04
C SER A 297 -11.53 13.98 3.94
N PHE A 298 -12.82 13.71 3.94
CA PHE A 298 -13.38 12.36 3.90
C PHE A 298 -14.00 12.01 2.55
N ARG A 299 -13.99 10.73 2.20
CA ARG A 299 -14.72 10.16 1.06
C ARG A 299 -15.40 8.88 1.52
N ILE A 300 -16.65 8.69 1.13
CA ILE A 300 -17.41 7.49 1.51
C ILE A 300 -17.79 6.68 0.27
N ARG A 301 -17.73 5.36 0.41
CA ARG A 301 -18.26 4.40 -0.56
C ARG A 301 -19.14 3.40 0.18
N HIS A 302 -20.36 3.22 -0.31
CA HIS A 302 -21.29 2.22 0.23
C HIS A 302 -21.19 0.93 -0.53
N GLU A 303 -21.25 -0.17 0.21
CA GLU A 303 -21.22 -1.54 -0.30
C GLU A 303 -22.35 -2.33 0.34
N GLN A 304 -22.59 -3.54 -0.16
CA GLN A 304 -23.59 -4.40 0.45
C GLN A 304 -23.12 -4.84 1.86
N GLY A 305 -23.77 -4.30 2.90
CA GLY A 305 -23.56 -4.65 4.31
C GLY A 305 -22.48 -3.87 5.07
N PHE A 306 -21.78 -2.93 4.41
CA PHE A 306 -20.79 -2.07 5.05
C PHE A 306 -20.55 -0.77 4.28
N ALA A 307 -19.86 0.18 4.91
CA ALA A 307 -19.37 1.38 4.24
C ALA A 307 -17.86 1.55 4.44
N LEU A 308 -17.19 2.06 3.42
CA LEU A 308 -15.79 2.43 3.43
C LEU A 308 -15.68 3.94 3.55
N LEU A 309 -15.22 4.43 4.70
CA LEU A 309 -14.93 5.85 4.92
C LEU A 309 -13.43 6.08 4.89
N PHE A 310 -12.95 6.80 3.89
CA PHE A 310 -11.54 7.08 3.68
C PHE A 310 -11.20 8.53 4.05
N ASN A 311 -10.19 8.71 4.89
CA ASN A 311 -9.62 10.02 5.21
C ASN A 311 -8.46 10.33 4.25
N THR A 312 -8.65 11.30 3.37
CA THR A 312 -7.68 11.72 2.35
C THR A 312 -6.43 12.40 2.91
N ARG A 313 -6.41 12.81 4.18
CA ARG A 313 -5.22 13.39 4.83
C ARG A 313 -4.40 12.32 5.55
N SER A 314 -5.03 11.56 6.45
CA SER A 314 -4.33 10.49 7.21
C SER A 314 -4.12 9.22 6.38
N HIS A 315 -4.92 9.02 5.32
CA HIS A 315 -5.01 7.79 4.52
C HIS A 315 -5.49 6.58 5.33
N GLU A 316 -6.15 6.84 6.45
CA GLU A 316 -6.90 5.84 7.19
C GLU A 316 -8.20 5.51 6.44
N LEU A 317 -8.52 4.23 6.40
CA LEU A 317 -9.77 3.67 5.95
C LEU A 317 -10.49 3.10 7.17
N HIS A 318 -11.73 3.52 7.36
CA HIS A 318 -12.63 2.98 8.37
C HIS A 318 -13.67 2.10 7.68
N VAL A 319 -13.69 0.81 8.02
CA VAL A 319 -14.72 -0.12 7.56
C VAL A 319 -15.88 -0.09 8.55
N LEU A 320 -16.95 0.61 8.21
CA LEU A 320 -18.11 0.83 9.08
C LEU A 320 -19.14 -0.28 8.88
N THR A 321 -19.65 -0.82 9.98
CA THR A 321 -20.87 -1.63 9.93
C THR A 321 -22.07 -0.77 9.55
N ASP A 322 -23.15 -1.39 9.09
CA ASP A 322 -24.42 -0.70 8.84
C ASP A 322 -24.93 0.11 10.04
N HIS A 323 -24.75 -0.40 11.25
CA HIS A 323 -25.16 0.29 12.47
C HIS A 323 -24.33 1.57 12.69
N GLU A 324 -23.01 1.47 12.64
CA GLU A 324 -22.12 2.63 12.82
C GLU A 324 -22.29 3.66 11.69
N ASN A 325 -22.47 3.19 10.46
CA ASN A 325 -22.77 4.04 9.31
C ASN A 325 -24.05 4.87 9.54
N ARG A 326 -25.13 4.23 10.01
CA ARG A 326 -26.37 4.95 10.40
C ARG A 326 -26.14 5.92 11.56
N SER A 327 -25.36 5.54 12.57
CA SER A 327 -25.04 6.44 13.69
C SER A 327 -24.22 7.66 13.27
N LEU A 328 -23.48 7.57 12.17
CA LEU A 328 -22.68 8.66 11.60
C LEU A 328 -23.41 9.46 10.52
N GLU A 329 -24.61 9.06 10.10
CA GLU A 329 -25.37 9.67 9.00
C GLU A 329 -25.43 11.21 9.08
N PRO A 330 -25.70 11.85 10.24
CA PRO A 330 -25.70 13.32 10.31
C PRO A 330 -24.35 13.96 9.96
N ALA A 331 -23.23 13.32 10.33
CA ALA A 331 -21.90 13.81 9.99
C ALA A 331 -21.54 13.49 8.53
N LEU A 332 -21.96 12.32 8.03
CA LEU A 332 -21.68 11.87 6.67
C LEU A 332 -22.42 12.68 5.61
N MET A 333 -23.57 13.29 5.95
CA MET A 333 -24.28 14.22 5.06
C MET A 333 -23.44 15.45 4.67
N GLU A 334 -22.42 15.82 5.46
CA GLU A 334 -21.53 16.94 5.16
C GLU A 334 -20.39 16.54 4.22
N VAL A 335 -20.13 15.24 4.05
CA VAL A 335 -19.07 14.72 3.19
C VAL A 335 -19.49 14.88 1.73
N ALA A 336 -18.78 15.71 0.97
CA ALA A 336 -19.04 15.91 -0.44
C ALA A 336 -18.91 14.59 -1.23
N ALA A 337 -19.97 14.22 -1.95
CA ALA A 337 -20.02 13.03 -2.80
C ALA A 337 -19.13 13.13 -4.05
#